data_AF-A0A5J5H7Q7-F1
#
_entry.id   AF-A0A5J5H7Q7-F1
#
_cell.length_a   1.000
_cell.length_b   1.000
_cell.length_c   1.000
_cell.angle_alpha   90.00
_cell.angle_beta   90.00
_cell.angle_gamma   90.00
#
_symmetry.space_group_name_H-M   'P 1'
#
loop_
_entity.id
_entity.type
_entity.pdbx_description
1 polymer ?
#
loop_
_entity_poly.entity_id
_entity_poly.type
_entity_poly.pdbx_seq_one_letter_code
_entity_poly.pdbx_strand_id
1 'polypeptide(L)'
;MFQFMGLLKTMGVVIFTFIATSFLLGFFNINNVAFTVTVLYVVCYILTGVLSPIWNPETPYIASYLASLTLTVLNLLFAVTVLDIMVFADPMDINRGLARNTLVSLFVTFVWVKIVKWKQEKEHG
;
A
#
# COMPACT_ATOMS: atom_id res chain seq x y z
N MET A 1 -11.31 3.49 18.31
CA MET A 1 -10.56 2.25 18.50
C MET A 1 -10.19 1.66 17.14
N PHE A 2 -8.97 1.13 17.01
CA PHE A 2 -8.51 0.49 15.77
C PHE A 2 -9.41 -0.69 15.38
N GLN A 3 -9.77 -0.78 14.10
CA GLN A 3 -10.66 -1.82 13.57
C GLN A 3 -9.87 -2.82 12.70
N PHE A 4 -9.62 -4.01 13.25
CA PHE A 4 -8.90 -5.08 12.53
C PHE A 4 -9.58 -5.47 11.21
N MET A 5 -10.92 -5.52 11.20
CA MET A 5 -11.69 -5.76 9.97
C MET A 5 -11.43 -4.69 8.90
N GLY A 6 -11.22 -3.43 9.31
CA GLY A 6 -10.87 -2.36 8.38
C GLY A 6 -9.48 -2.55 7.77
N LEU A 7 -8.51 -3.07 8.54
CA LEU A 7 -7.20 -3.44 8.02
C LEU A 7 -7.30 -4.59 7.01
N LEU A 8 -8.08 -5.64 7.31
CA LEU A 8 -8.29 -6.74 6.37
C LEU A 8 -8.95 -6.28 5.06
N LYS A 9 -9.94 -5.38 5.13
CA LYS A 9 -10.53 -4.77 3.93
C LYS A 9 -9.49 -3.96 3.13
N THR A 10 -8.64 -3.20 3.83
CA THR A 10 -7.49 -2.48 3.26
C THR A 10 -6.63 -3.41 2.43
N MET A 11 -6.14 -4.47 3.06
CA MET A 11 -5.28 -5.45 2.43
C MET A 11 -5.96 -6.17 1.28
N GLY A 12 -7.21 -6.62 1.47
CA GLY A 12 -7.96 -7.35 0.46
C GLY A 12 -8.13 -6.56 -0.83
N VAL A 13 -8.55 -5.29 -0.73
CA VAL A 13 -8.73 -4.44 -1.92
C VAL A 13 -7.39 -4.11 -2.57
N VAL A 14 -6.33 -3.85 -1.79
CA VAL A 14 -5.00 -3.59 -2.34
C VAL A 14 -4.48 -4.81 -3.12
N ILE A 15 -4.57 -6.01 -2.55
CA ILE A 15 -4.13 -7.26 -3.20
C ILE A 15 -4.97 -7.54 -4.45
N PHE A 16 -6.29 -7.39 -4.37
CA PHE A 16 -7.16 -7.58 -5.54
C PHE A 16 -6.81 -6.59 -6.66
N THR A 17 -6.59 -5.32 -6.33
CA THR A 17 -6.19 -4.29 -7.29
C THR A 17 -4.81 -4.57 -7.88
N PHE A 18 -3.87 -5.08 -7.09
CA PHE A 18 -2.56 -5.51 -7.55
C PHE A 18 -2.67 -6.62 -8.61
N ILE A 19 -3.49 -7.65 -8.36
CA ILE A 19 -3.71 -8.75 -9.29
C ILE A 19 -4.34 -8.23 -10.59
N ALA A 20 -5.39 -7.41 -10.48
CA ALA A 20 -6.07 -6.84 -11.64
C ALA A 20 -5.11 -5.95 -12.48
N THR A 21 -4.31 -5.12 -11.83
CA THR A 21 -3.33 -4.26 -12.50
C THR A 21 -2.24 -5.09 -13.18
N SER A 22 -1.72 -6.11 -12.49
CA SER A 22 -0.71 -7.01 -13.05
C SER A 22 -1.22 -7.74 -14.30
N PHE A 23 -2.48 -8.20 -14.26
CA PHE A 23 -3.14 -8.82 -15.40
C PHE A 23 -3.26 -7.86 -16.59
N LEU A 24 -3.69 -6.60 -16.35
CA LEU A 24 -3.78 -5.58 -17.40
C LEU A 24 -2.41 -5.27 -18.03
N LEU A 25 -1.37 -5.11 -17.21
CA LEU A 25 -0.01 -4.85 -17.71
C LEU A 25 0.51 -6.02 -18.57
N GLY A 26 0.22 -7.26 -18.16
CA GLY A 26 0.52 -8.46 -18.95
C GLY A 26 -0.29 -8.54 -20.24
N PHE A 27 -1.58 -8.19 -20.21
CA PHE A 27 -2.46 -8.19 -21.38
C PHE A 27 -2.01 -7.21 -22.46
N PHE A 28 -1.52 -6.03 -22.08
CA PHE A 28 -0.95 -5.05 -23.00
C PHE A 28 0.52 -5.32 -23.38
N ASN A 29 1.10 -6.44 -22.92
CA ASN A 29 2.47 -6.87 -23.23
C ASN A 29 3.53 -5.79 -22.90
N ILE A 30 3.36 -5.11 -21.76
CA ILE A 30 4.30 -4.08 -21.31
C ILE A 30 5.53 -4.76 -20.72
N ASN A 31 6.57 -4.93 -21.54
CA ASN A 31 7.80 -5.67 -21.18
C ASN A 31 8.84 -4.84 -20.42
N ASN A 32 8.53 -3.61 -20.01
CA ASN A 32 9.44 -2.81 -19.21
C ASN A 32 9.26 -3.13 -17.72
N VAL A 33 10.17 -3.96 -17.18
CA VAL A 33 10.16 -4.41 -15.78
C VAL A 33 10.16 -3.23 -14.81
N ALA A 34 11.00 -2.21 -15.03
CA ALA A 34 11.10 -1.06 -14.13
C ALA A 34 9.79 -0.27 -14.09
N PHE A 35 9.13 -0.09 -15.24
CA PHE A 35 7.83 0.56 -15.33
C PHE A 35 6.75 -0.24 -14.61
N THR A 36 6.66 -1.54 -14.87
CA THR A 36 5.67 -2.44 -14.25
C THR A 36 5.78 -2.44 -12.72
N VAL A 37 6.99 -2.58 -12.20
CA VAL A 37 7.24 -2.54 -10.75
C VAL A 37 6.87 -1.18 -10.16
N THR A 38 7.19 -0.09 -10.85
CA THR A 38 6.85 1.27 -10.39
C THR A 38 5.34 1.48 -10.34
N VAL A 39 4.60 1.07 -11.38
CA VAL A 39 3.14 1.19 -11.41
C VAL A 39 2.51 0.39 -10.28
N LEU A 40 2.90 -0.88 -10.12
CA LEU A 40 2.37 -1.73 -9.06
C LEU A 40 2.69 -1.19 -7.66
N TYR A 41 3.91 -0.68 -7.48
CA TYR A 41 4.33 -0.02 -6.24
C TYR A 41 3.42 1.17 -5.91
N VAL A 42 3.26 2.07 -6.87
CA VAL A 42 2.45 3.29 -6.72
C VAL A 42 1.01 2.92 -6.39
N VAL A 43 0.42 2.00 -7.16
CA VAL A 43 -0.94 1.51 -6.94
C VAL A 43 -1.08 0.98 -5.51
N CYS A 44 -0.24 0.03 -5.10
CA CYS A 44 -0.33 -0.61 -3.79
C CYS A 44 -0.22 0.36 -2.61
N TYR A 45 0.84 1.17 -2.56
CA TYR A 45 1.12 2.00 -1.38
C TYR A 45 0.28 3.27 -1.34
N ILE A 46 -0.12 3.83 -2.49
CA ILE A 46 -1.09 4.93 -2.53
C ILE A 46 -2.47 4.43 -2.13
N LEU A 47 -2.96 3.31 -2.69
CA LEU A 47 -4.25 2.75 -2.30
C LEU A 47 -4.27 2.41 -0.80
N THR A 48 -3.19 1.86 -0.27
CA THR A 48 -3.07 1.61 1.17
C THR A 48 -3.22 2.90 1.97
N GLY A 49 -2.56 3.98 1.54
CA GLY A 49 -2.64 5.28 2.18
C GLY A 49 -4.04 5.93 2.13
N VAL A 50 -4.82 5.69 1.07
CA VAL A 50 -6.18 6.21 0.88
C VAL A 50 -7.25 5.35 1.57
N LEU A 51 -7.14 4.03 1.47
CA LEU A 51 -8.14 3.09 1.97
C LEU A 51 -8.07 2.92 3.50
N SER A 52 -6.87 3.01 4.08
CA SER A 52 -6.68 2.93 5.53
C SER A 52 -7.53 3.95 6.31
N PRO A 53 -7.51 5.26 5.98
CA PRO A 53 -8.37 6.24 6.65
C PRO A 53 -9.87 6.08 6.34
N ILE A 54 -10.24 5.48 5.21
CA ILE A 54 -11.64 5.22 4.86
C ILE A 54 -12.24 4.14 5.77
N TRP A 55 -11.48 3.06 6.02
CA TRP A 55 -11.95 1.94 6.84
C TRP A 55 -11.55 2.02 8.31
N ASN A 56 -10.63 2.91 8.68
CA ASN A 56 -10.24 3.21 10.06
C ASN A 56 -10.17 4.72 10.31
N PRO A 57 -11.30 5.44 10.29
CA PRO A 57 -11.31 6.91 10.40
C PRO A 57 -10.82 7.42 11.76
N GLU A 58 -10.97 6.62 12.82
CA GLU A 58 -10.55 7.00 14.18
C GLU A 58 -9.04 6.83 14.41
N THR A 59 -8.39 5.92 13.67
CA THR A 59 -6.94 5.64 13.80
C THR A 59 -6.27 5.47 12.43
N PRO A 60 -6.31 6.50 11.55
CA PRO A 60 -5.95 6.38 10.15
C PRO A 60 -4.45 6.10 9.95
N TYR A 61 -3.59 6.75 10.74
CA TYR A 61 -2.14 6.60 10.64
C TYR A 61 -1.66 5.22 11.11
N ILE A 62 -2.22 4.71 12.21
CA ILE A 62 -1.89 3.37 12.72
C ILE A 62 -2.33 2.30 11.71
N ALA A 63 -3.52 2.46 11.13
CA ALA A 63 -4.01 1.54 10.11
C ALA A 63 -3.14 1.55 8.85
N SER A 64 -2.74 2.73 8.37
CA SER A 64 -1.86 2.87 7.21
C SER A 64 -0.47 2.28 7.46
N TYR A 65 0.10 2.54 8.65
CA TYR A 65 1.36 1.96 9.09
C TYR A 65 1.30 0.43 9.10
N LEU A 66 0.33 -0.16 9.80
CA LEU A 66 0.19 -1.61 9.92
C LEU A 66 -0.07 -2.26 8.56
N ALA A 67 -0.96 -1.70 7.74
CA ALA A 67 -1.25 -2.23 6.42
C ALA A 67 0.00 -2.20 5.52
N SER A 68 0.79 -1.14 5.57
CA SER A 68 2.01 -1.00 4.76
C SER A 68 3.11 -1.96 5.20
N LEU A 69 3.26 -2.17 6.51
CA LEU A 69 4.13 -3.20 7.05
C LEU A 69 3.69 -4.59 6.61
N THR A 70 2.42 -4.92 6.79
CA THR A 70 1.86 -6.22 6.40
C THR A 70 2.06 -6.47 4.90
N LEU A 71 1.79 -5.47 4.06
CA LEU A 71 1.98 -5.58 2.62
C LEU A 71 3.45 -5.78 2.24
N THR A 72 4.36 -5.08 2.91
CA THR A 72 5.81 -5.26 2.70
C THR A 72 6.23 -6.67 3.09
N VAL A 73 5.82 -7.16 4.26
CA VAL A 73 6.12 -8.53 4.72
C VAL A 73 5.55 -9.58 3.77
N LEU A 74 4.31 -9.42 3.30
CA LEU A 74 3.72 -10.33 2.32
C LEU A 74 4.51 -10.33 1.00
N ASN A 75 4.91 -9.16 0.50
CA ASN A 75 5.74 -9.07 -0.70
C ASN A 75 7.09 -9.80 -0.53
N LEU A 76 7.73 -9.66 0.63
CA LEU A 76 8.98 -10.38 0.94
C LEU A 76 8.76 -11.89 0.96
N LEU A 77 7.68 -12.36 1.61
CA LEU A 77 7.33 -13.77 1.65
C LEU A 77 7.07 -14.34 0.26
N PHE A 78 6.33 -13.64 -0.59
CA PHE A 78 6.09 -14.05 -1.98
C PHE A 78 7.39 -14.06 -2.80
N ALA A 79 8.26 -13.07 -2.64
CA ALA A 79 9.53 -13.02 -3.34
C ALA A 79 10.44 -14.21 -3.00
N VAL A 80 10.49 -14.61 -1.72
CA VAL A 80 11.27 -15.79 -1.29
C VAL A 80 10.61 -17.10 -1.74
N THR A 81 9.29 -17.25 -1.55
CA THR A 81 8.62 -18.55 -1.75
C THR A 81 8.23 -18.86 -3.19
N VAL A 82 7.88 -17.83 -3.98
CA VAL A 82 7.37 -18.00 -5.34
C VAL A 82 8.44 -17.68 -6.39
N LEU A 83 9.24 -16.65 -6.15
CA LEU A 83 10.25 -16.18 -7.10
C LEU A 83 11.67 -16.66 -6.78
N ASP A 84 11.86 -17.37 -5.65
CA ASP A 84 13.16 -17.87 -5.17
C ASP A 84 14.23 -16.76 -5.09
N ILE A 85 13.82 -15.54 -4.74
CA ILE A 85 14.73 -14.40 -4.58
C ILE A 85 15.33 -14.45 -3.17
N MET A 86 16.65 -14.43 -3.06
CA MET A 86 17.35 -14.30 -1.76
C MET A 86 17.22 -12.89 -1.19
N VAL A 87 16.04 -12.56 -0.68
CA VAL A 87 15.77 -11.21 -0.17
C VAL A 87 16.56 -10.90 1.11
N PHE A 88 16.84 -11.91 1.94
CA PHE A 88 17.60 -11.75 3.19
C PHE A 88 19.11 -11.60 3.00
N ALA A 89 19.62 -11.62 1.75
CA ALA A 89 21.03 -11.41 1.48
C ALA A 89 21.48 -9.95 1.74
N ASP A 90 20.56 -8.98 1.61
CA ASP A 90 20.81 -7.58 1.94
C ASP A 90 19.73 -7.01 2.88
N PRO A 91 19.91 -7.12 4.21
CA PRO A 91 18.95 -6.61 5.17
C PRO A 91 18.87 -5.08 5.21
N MET A 92 19.90 -4.37 4.73
CA MET A 92 19.94 -2.91 4.72
C MET A 92 18.95 -2.36 3.70
N ASP A 93 18.94 -2.94 2.50
CA ASP A 93 18.03 -2.54 1.43
C ASP A 93 16.57 -2.91 1.74
N ILE A 94 16.33 -4.04 2.42
CA ILE A 94 14.99 -4.36 2.95
C ILE A 94 14.51 -3.28 3.92
N ASN A 95 15.34 -2.88 4.88
CA ASN A 95 14.95 -1.91 5.89
C ASN A 95 14.64 -0.53 5.28
N ARG A 96 15.49 -0.10 4.33
CA ARG A 96 15.24 1.13 3.54
C ARG A 96 13.94 1.04 2.75
N GLY A 97 13.68 -0.10 2.11
CA GLY A 97 12.43 -0.36 1.41
C GLY A 97 11.23 -0.23 2.35
N LEU A 98 11.24 -0.94 3.48
CA LEU A 98 10.16 -0.94 4.47
C LEU A 98 9.89 0.45 5.05
N ALA A 99 10.94 1.22 5.36
CA ALA A 99 10.83 2.60 5.81
C ALA A 99 10.23 3.50 4.72
N ARG A 100 10.74 3.42 3.48
CA ARG A 100 10.25 4.23 2.35
C ARG A 100 8.78 3.94 2.06
N ASN A 101 8.40 2.66 2.00
CA ASN A 101 7.05 2.22 1.69
C ASN A 101 6.05 2.76 2.72
N THR A 102 6.42 2.64 3.99
CA THR A 102 5.64 3.15 5.12
C THR A 102 5.55 4.67 5.14
N LEU A 103 6.63 5.38 4.80
CA LEU A 103 6.61 6.85 4.71
C LEU A 103 5.69 7.33 3.60
N VAL A 104 5.72 6.67 2.44
CA VAL A 104 4.85 7.00 1.30
C VAL A 104 3.38 6.83 1.67
N SER A 105 3.02 5.70 2.26
CA SER A 105 1.62 5.44 2.64
C SER A 105 1.13 6.40 3.74
N LEU A 106 1.96 6.68 4.75
CA LEU A 106 1.65 7.66 5.79
C LEU A 106 1.49 9.08 5.22
N PHE A 107 2.35 9.46 4.28
CA PHE A 107 2.24 10.75 3.60
C PHE A 107 0.93 10.86 2.80
N VAL A 108 0.58 9.82 2.05
CA VAL A 108 -0.69 9.77 1.32
C VAL A 108 -1.89 9.81 2.29
N THR A 109 -1.83 9.07 3.40
CA THR A 109 -2.85 9.13 4.45
C THR A 109 -3.00 10.52 5.03
N PHE A 110 -1.89 11.23 5.30
CA PHE A 110 -1.92 12.60 5.77
C PHE A 110 -2.63 13.53 4.78
N VAL A 111 -2.25 13.46 3.50
CA VAL A 111 -2.88 14.26 2.44
C VAL A 111 -4.38 13.94 2.32
N TRP A 112 -4.74 12.66 2.32
CA TRP A 112 -6.13 12.23 2.22
C TRP A 112 -7.00 12.73 3.37
N VAL A 113 -6.53 12.58 4.63
CA VAL A 113 -7.26 13.06 5.82
C VAL A 113 -7.47 14.58 5.76
N LYS A 114 -6.48 15.34 5.27
CA LYS A 114 -6.60 16.79 5.08
C LYS A 114 -7.67 17.15 4.04
N ILE A 115 -7.69 16.44 2.90
CA ILE A 115 -8.68 16.65 1.84
C ILE A 115 -10.10 16.38 2.36
N VAL A 116 -10.30 15.27 3.08
CA VAL A 116 -11.61 14.90 3.62
C VAL A 116 -12.12 15.94 4.64
N LYS A 117 -11.25 16.39 5.56
CA LYS A 117 -11.63 17.43 6.54
C LYS A 117 -12.01 18.75 5.87
N TRP A 118 -11.21 19.20 4.90
CA TRP A 118 -11.49 20.42 4.15
C TRP A 118 -12.81 20.35 3.39
N LYS A 119 -13.15 19.17 2.84
CA LYS A 119 -14.43 18.97 2.16
C LYS A 119 -15.61 19.03 3.14
N GLN A 120 -15.49 18.43 4.33
CA GLN A 120 -16.54 18.48 5.36
C GLN A 120 -16.78 19.90 5.88
N GLU A 121 -15.73 20.70 6.06
CA GLU A 121 -15.83 22.10 6.47
C GLU A 121 -16.59 22.96 5.45
N LYS A 122 -16.48 22.64 4.15
CA LYS A 122 -17.20 23.34 3.08
C LYS A 122 -18.67 22.92 2.90
N GLU A 123 -19.02 21.70 3.30
CA GLU A 123 -20.39 21.19 3.18
C GLU A 123 -21.26 21.57 4.39
N HIS A 124 -20.65 21.97 5.51
CA HIS A 124 -21.33 22.32 6.76
C HIS A 124 -21.15 23.79 7.21
N GLY A 125 -20.42 24.61 6.45
CA GLY A 125 -20.24 26.05 6.68
C GLY A 125 -20.97 26.89 5.64
#